data_AF-A0A836H4A1-F1
#
_entry.id   AF-A0A836H4A1-F1
#
_cell.length_a   1.000
_cell.length_b   1.000
_cell.length_c   1.000
_cell.angle_alpha   90.00
_cell.angle_beta   90.00
_cell.angle_gamma   90.00
#
_symmetry.space_group_name_H-M   'P 1'
#
loop_
_entity.id
_entity.type
_entity.pdbx_description
1 polymer ?
#
loop_
_entity_poly.entity_id
_entity_poly.type
_entity_poly.pdbx_seq_one_letter_code
_entity_poly.pdbx_strand_id
1 'polypeptide(L)'
;MMNSGRIVAPMYPSRDVQDMENHRAVAAVAEFAENSLIIADNFGDYTEGRLPPLAANAECILGAVAKLWERYRHERPAGWDEARFMVECQQHMTPEQIEELCTRPALDATAFATALHHLTDKNLPRGRYLVAKDSLNAINPHAPASAVVKLPEALAALHEIQHVDPTEEIKDELAEMDVQQRKYATQAQEAQAIYDTAVDHGDVVEVERAHRHLIAARYEYLVSYAKRLHFLSSTEEDDEVVHFADRLQKLRDDAQDAVKAFRNDKEALKSAVQSDMRACSDARAQEAAKHQAAQAAFQRQKKELEGSLDDITKRKVQLVNELLQKATELRGVMEQQRALTQDVVEAVKAEAERVTAHEEFVNIGDQHLQRLRRCLEYCNGCEPVVREMEAYVKDMAEKLPTEDAEKALNAIIDHESDEFLKVYRAFVFACGELTVKKTHRLDTLERQARLAQHNRDSSMDSLDPNYKHYREELAEVLAQAQAVEGVINALHATQDAGEQVFESVEELVLNSREHTKKPFVHPLQEFGYESVAARTRFVNRSMKYVEGEEQEVFHKKARIAEAKALVEQEQEALERGVNAAAIAAPVTASQSAADGAGEVPAQIEP
;
A
#
# COMPACT_ATOMS: atom_id res chain seq x y z
N MET A 1 -27.40 -8.03 46.61
CA MET A 1 -26.41 -6.94 46.86
C MET A 1 -25.17 -7.24 46.04
N MET A 2 -24.52 -6.21 45.49
CA MET A 2 -23.18 -6.22 44.88
C MET A 2 -22.93 -7.26 43.76
N ASN A 3 -23.51 -7.00 42.58
CA ASN A 3 -22.87 -7.38 41.31
C ASN A 3 -21.70 -6.41 41.07
N SER A 4 -20.51 -6.71 41.59
CA SER A 4 -19.28 -5.94 41.34
C SER A 4 -18.26 -6.79 40.57
N GLY A 5 -17.65 -6.21 39.54
CA GLY A 5 -16.63 -6.87 38.69
C GLY A 5 -15.31 -7.25 39.39
N ARG A 6 -15.20 -7.10 40.72
CA ARG A 6 -13.99 -7.39 41.50
C ARG A 6 -14.17 -8.57 42.44
N ILE A 7 -13.08 -9.31 42.67
CA ILE A 7 -13.03 -10.42 43.63
C ILE A 7 -13.21 -9.83 45.03
N VAL A 8 -14.02 -10.46 45.87
CA VAL A 8 -14.32 -9.98 47.23
C VAL A 8 -13.63 -10.91 48.23
N ALA A 9 -12.63 -10.40 48.94
CA ALA A 9 -11.94 -11.11 49.99
C ALA A 9 -12.87 -11.35 51.22
N PRO A 10 -12.77 -12.51 51.91
CA PRO A 10 -13.50 -12.77 53.14
C PRO A 10 -13.05 -11.84 54.29
N MET A 11 -13.95 -11.52 55.21
CA MET A 11 -13.64 -10.71 56.40
C MET A 11 -13.63 -11.57 57.68
N TYR A 12 -12.59 -11.41 58.50
CA TYR A 12 -12.38 -12.13 59.76
C TYR A 12 -12.43 -11.18 60.98
N PRO A 13 -13.61 -10.92 61.56
CA PRO A 13 -13.82 -9.84 62.54
C PRO A 13 -13.22 -10.06 63.94
N SER A 14 -12.61 -11.22 64.22
CA SER A 14 -12.06 -11.58 65.54
C SER A 14 -10.54 -11.82 65.54
N ARG A 15 -9.84 -11.45 64.46
CA ARG A 15 -8.39 -11.64 64.25
C ARG A 15 -7.54 -11.19 65.45
N ASP A 16 -7.71 -9.94 65.87
CA ASP A 16 -6.86 -9.32 66.90
C ASP A 16 -7.04 -9.97 68.29
N VAL A 17 -8.20 -10.59 68.53
CA VAL A 17 -8.49 -11.35 69.76
C VAL A 17 -7.74 -12.69 69.74
N GLN A 18 -7.73 -13.38 68.59
CA GLN A 18 -7.03 -14.65 68.39
C GLN A 18 -5.52 -14.51 68.57
N ASP A 19 -4.92 -13.45 68.00
CA ASP A 19 -3.48 -13.19 68.11
C ASP A 19 -3.06 -12.87 69.56
N MET A 20 -3.89 -12.16 70.33
CA MET A 20 -3.64 -11.94 71.77
C MET A 20 -3.77 -13.21 72.62
N GLU A 21 -4.73 -14.09 72.33
CA GLU A 21 -4.85 -15.38 73.05
C GLU A 21 -3.68 -16.32 72.74
N ASN A 22 -3.23 -16.37 71.48
CA ASN A 22 -2.04 -17.12 71.08
C ASN A 22 -0.78 -16.62 71.79
N HIS A 23 -0.59 -15.30 71.90
CA HIS A 23 0.53 -14.73 72.65
C HIS A 23 0.47 -15.07 74.15
N ARG A 24 -0.72 -15.04 74.78
CA ARG A 24 -0.88 -15.47 76.18
C ARG A 24 -0.55 -16.95 76.39
N ALA A 25 -0.96 -17.83 75.47
CA ALA A 25 -0.68 -19.26 75.55
C ALA A 25 0.83 -19.56 75.45
N VAL A 26 1.54 -18.90 74.53
CA VAL A 26 3.00 -19.07 74.35
C VAL A 26 3.78 -18.53 75.57
N ALA A 27 3.38 -17.38 76.12
CA ALA A 27 4.02 -16.81 77.30
C ALA A 27 3.90 -17.73 78.53
N ALA A 28 2.72 -18.29 78.77
CA ALA A 28 2.49 -19.21 79.89
C ALA A 28 3.35 -20.48 79.81
N VAL A 29 3.54 -21.05 78.61
CA VAL A 29 4.37 -22.26 78.41
C VAL A 29 5.84 -22.00 78.75
N ALA A 30 6.37 -20.82 78.43
CA ALA A 30 7.73 -20.43 78.80
C ALA A 30 7.90 -20.25 80.33
N GLU A 31 6.93 -19.58 80.97
CA GLU A 31 6.94 -19.30 82.41
C GLU A 31 6.89 -20.58 83.26
N PHE A 32 6.15 -21.61 82.84
CA PHE A 32 6.13 -22.91 83.53
C PHE A 32 7.42 -23.72 83.39
N ALA A 33 8.21 -23.51 82.32
CA ALA A 33 9.48 -24.19 82.13
C ALA A 33 10.56 -23.67 83.09
N GLU A 34 10.67 -22.34 83.29
CA GLU A 34 11.63 -21.76 84.24
C GLU A 34 11.27 -22.07 85.71
N ASN A 35 9.98 -22.00 86.06
CA ASN A 35 9.51 -22.36 87.40
C ASN A 35 9.79 -23.83 87.77
N SER A 36 9.87 -24.73 86.78
CA SER A 36 10.13 -26.16 87.02
C SER A 36 11.56 -26.44 87.52
N LEU A 37 12.55 -25.65 87.12
CA LEU A 37 13.93 -25.75 87.63
C LEU A 37 14.01 -25.36 89.12
N ILE A 38 13.28 -24.32 89.51
CA ILE A 38 13.24 -23.81 90.90
C ILE A 38 12.54 -24.80 91.85
N ILE A 39 11.62 -25.61 91.32
CA ILE A 39 10.87 -26.62 92.09
C ILE A 39 11.72 -27.88 92.34
N ALA A 40 12.68 -28.21 91.47
CA ALA A 40 13.54 -29.38 91.63
C ALA A 40 14.41 -29.31 92.90
N ASP A 41 14.94 -28.12 93.24
CA ASP A 41 15.71 -27.89 94.46
C ASP A 41 14.87 -28.00 95.75
N ASN A 42 13.55 -27.81 95.64
CA ASN A 42 12.61 -27.95 96.76
C ASN A 42 12.02 -29.37 96.91
N PHE A 43 12.36 -30.30 96.01
CA PHE A 43 11.72 -31.62 95.94
C PHE A 43 12.32 -32.70 96.84
N GLY A 44 13.43 -32.43 97.53
CA GLY A 44 13.96 -33.33 98.58
C GLY A 44 12.95 -33.48 99.73
N ASP A 45 12.56 -32.33 100.31
CA ASP A 45 11.71 -32.25 101.51
C ASP A 45 10.22 -32.60 101.25
N TYR A 46 9.81 -32.78 99.99
CA TYR A 46 8.41 -32.97 99.60
C TYR A 46 8.02 -34.44 99.37
N THR A 47 9.00 -35.35 99.29
CA THR A 47 8.80 -36.76 98.94
C THR A 47 7.93 -37.53 99.93
N GLU A 48 7.90 -37.13 101.20
CA GLU A 48 7.11 -37.79 102.26
C GLU A 48 5.62 -37.34 102.30
N GLY A 49 5.24 -36.29 101.56
CA GLY A 49 3.98 -35.56 101.82
C GLY A 49 2.85 -35.68 100.78
N ARG A 50 3.12 -35.49 99.48
CA ARG A 50 2.04 -35.29 98.46
C ARG A 50 2.20 -36.02 97.12
N LEU A 51 2.65 -37.27 97.14
CA LEU A 51 2.63 -38.12 95.93
C LEU A 51 1.22 -38.49 95.38
N PRO A 52 0.17 -38.71 96.20
CA PRO A 52 -1.14 -39.18 95.68
C PRO A 52 -1.85 -38.25 94.66
N PRO A 53 -1.87 -36.90 94.81
CA PRO A 53 -2.47 -36.01 93.81
C PRO A 53 -1.79 -36.03 92.43
N LEU A 54 -0.54 -36.49 92.33
CA LEU A 54 0.22 -36.46 91.08
C LEU A 54 -0.30 -37.49 90.05
N ALA A 55 -0.91 -38.58 90.50
CA ALA A 55 -1.56 -39.57 89.65
C ALA A 55 -2.83 -39.01 88.98
N ALA A 56 -3.62 -38.19 89.70
CA ALA A 56 -4.86 -37.62 89.19
C ALA A 56 -4.66 -36.62 88.04
N ASN A 57 -3.52 -35.92 88.01
CA ASN A 57 -3.23 -34.93 86.95
C ASN A 57 -2.92 -35.54 85.58
N ALA A 58 -2.80 -36.87 85.44
CA ALA A 58 -2.67 -37.53 84.14
C ALA A 58 -3.90 -37.30 83.25
N GLU A 59 -5.10 -37.41 83.83
CA GLU A 59 -6.37 -37.20 83.12
C GLU A 59 -6.53 -35.74 82.67
N CYS A 60 -6.08 -34.78 83.50
CA CYS A 60 -6.10 -33.35 83.17
C CYS A 60 -5.23 -33.00 81.95
N ILE A 61 -4.07 -33.65 81.79
CA ILE A 61 -3.17 -33.42 80.64
C ILE A 61 -3.78 -33.99 79.36
N LEU A 62 -4.32 -35.21 79.40
CA LEU A 62 -5.04 -35.80 78.27
C LEU A 62 -6.26 -34.95 77.88
N GLY A 63 -7.01 -34.42 78.85
CA GLY A 63 -8.12 -33.50 78.62
C GLY A 63 -7.69 -32.14 78.04
N ALA A 64 -6.51 -31.64 78.37
CA ALA A 64 -5.96 -30.41 77.79
C ALA A 64 -5.50 -30.61 76.33
N VAL A 65 -4.84 -31.74 76.03
CA VAL A 65 -4.44 -32.13 74.67
C VAL A 65 -5.68 -32.36 73.79
N ALA A 66 -6.72 -33.02 74.31
CA ALA A 66 -8.00 -33.17 73.60
C ALA A 66 -8.63 -31.82 73.22
N LYS A 67 -8.63 -30.84 74.14
CA LYS A 67 -9.10 -29.46 73.86
C LYS A 67 -8.22 -28.72 72.85
N LEU A 68 -6.92 -29.03 72.79
CA LEU A 68 -6.01 -28.45 71.80
C LEU A 68 -6.29 -29.01 70.40
N TRP A 69 -6.63 -30.30 70.29
CA TRP A 69 -7.16 -30.89 69.05
C TRP A 69 -8.53 -30.34 68.64
N GLU A 70 -9.44 -30.06 69.58
CA GLU A 70 -10.74 -29.42 69.25
C GLU A 70 -10.58 -27.99 68.71
N ARG A 71 -9.50 -27.29 69.08
CA ARG A 71 -9.18 -25.93 68.61
C ARG A 71 -8.63 -25.88 67.17
N TYR A 72 -8.35 -27.02 66.55
CA TYR A 72 -7.97 -27.14 65.12
C TYR A 72 -9.13 -26.78 64.15
N ARG A 73 -10.25 -26.24 64.64
CA ARG A 73 -11.42 -25.82 63.85
C ARG A 73 -11.32 -24.42 63.24
N HIS A 74 -10.25 -23.67 63.50
CA HIS A 74 -10.17 -22.26 63.11
C HIS A 74 -9.03 -21.97 62.14
N GLU A 75 -9.44 -21.44 60.99
CA GLU A 75 -8.62 -20.91 59.91
C GLU A 75 -7.79 -19.68 60.33
N ARG A 76 -6.47 -19.70 60.10
CA ARG A 76 -5.55 -18.54 60.12
C ARG A 76 -5.02 -18.19 58.70
N PRO A 77 -5.41 -17.06 58.07
CA PRO A 77 -5.09 -16.70 56.67
C PRO A 77 -3.64 -16.84 56.22
N ALA A 78 -3.42 -17.21 54.95
CA ALA A 78 -2.09 -17.42 54.35
C ALA A 78 -1.59 -16.22 53.51
N GLY A 79 -2.47 -15.25 53.21
CA GLY A 79 -2.10 -14.05 52.45
C GLY A 79 -1.96 -14.33 50.95
N TRP A 80 -2.96 -15.01 50.36
CA TRP A 80 -3.12 -15.08 48.91
C TRP A 80 -3.71 -13.80 48.35
N ASP A 81 -3.16 -13.35 47.24
CA ASP A 81 -3.70 -12.29 46.39
C ASP A 81 -3.77 -12.79 44.93
N GLU A 82 -4.44 -12.03 44.07
CA GLU A 82 -4.63 -12.36 42.65
C GLU A 82 -3.27 -12.54 41.95
N ALA A 83 -2.30 -11.66 42.21
CA ALA A 83 -0.97 -11.73 41.62
C ALA A 83 -0.22 -13.04 41.98
N ARG A 84 -0.23 -13.46 43.25
CA ARG A 84 0.34 -14.76 43.66
C ARG A 84 -0.38 -15.94 43.03
N PHE A 85 -1.71 -15.89 42.96
CA PHE A 85 -2.51 -16.97 42.36
C PHE A 85 -2.19 -17.14 40.86
N MET A 86 -2.10 -16.04 40.10
CA MET A 86 -1.77 -16.09 38.67
C MET A 86 -0.36 -16.65 38.41
N VAL A 87 0.61 -16.30 39.26
CA VAL A 87 1.99 -16.82 39.19
C VAL A 87 2.04 -18.33 39.49
N GLU A 88 1.36 -18.78 40.56
CA GLU A 88 1.30 -20.22 40.92
C GLU A 88 0.59 -21.04 39.84
N CYS A 89 -0.45 -20.47 39.20
CA CYS A 89 -1.16 -21.09 38.09
C CYS A 89 -0.51 -20.90 36.71
N GLN A 90 0.62 -20.19 36.61
CA GLN A 90 1.35 -19.91 35.36
C GLN A 90 0.48 -19.27 34.25
N GLN A 91 -0.47 -18.42 34.63
CA GLN A 91 -1.39 -17.78 33.68
C GLN A 91 -0.68 -16.77 32.77
N HIS A 92 -1.14 -16.67 31.52
CA HIS A 92 -0.54 -15.80 30.50
C HIS A 92 -1.32 -14.50 30.30
N MET A 93 -2.63 -14.48 30.60
CA MET A 93 -3.44 -13.25 30.58
C MET A 93 -3.16 -12.38 31.82
N THR A 94 -3.27 -11.05 31.68
CA THR A 94 -3.15 -10.12 32.82
C THR A 94 -4.51 -9.79 33.45
N PRO A 95 -4.57 -9.33 34.72
CA PRO A 95 -5.83 -8.90 35.35
C PRO A 95 -6.58 -7.85 34.53
N GLU A 96 -5.86 -6.90 33.92
CA GLU A 96 -6.43 -5.82 33.12
C GLU A 96 -7.08 -6.36 31.84
N GLN A 97 -6.45 -7.33 31.17
CA GLN A 97 -7.03 -7.99 30.00
C GLN A 97 -8.30 -8.76 30.36
N ILE A 98 -8.34 -9.40 31.53
CA ILE A 98 -9.52 -10.11 32.04
C ILE A 98 -10.63 -9.12 32.39
N GLU A 99 -10.32 -7.99 33.04
CA GLU A 99 -11.29 -6.94 33.37
C GLU A 99 -11.83 -6.24 32.11
N GLU A 100 -11.00 -5.96 31.11
CA GLU A 100 -11.41 -5.41 29.81
C GLU A 100 -12.40 -6.35 29.09
N LEU A 101 -12.10 -7.65 29.02
CA LEU A 101 -13.00 -8.63 28.40
C LEU A 101 -14.31 -8.80 29.17
N CYS A 102 -14.27 -8.76 30.51
CA CYS A 102 -15.45 -8.85 31.35
C CYS A 102 -16.35 -7.60 31.32
N THR A 103 -15.84 -6.46 30.84
CA THR A 103 -16.58 -5.18 30.77
C THR A 103 -17.10 -4.84 29.37
N ARG A 104 -16.67 -5.56 28.33
CA ARG A 104 -17.23 -5.44 26.98
C ARG A 104 -18.74 -5.80 26.95
N PRO A 105 -19.56 -5.10 26.17
CA PRO A 105 -20.98 -5.46 26.00
C PRO A 105 -21.12 -6.82 25.32
N ALA A 106 -22.26 -7.49 25.52
CA ALA A 106 -22.56 -8.72 24.79
C ALA A 106 -22.83 -8.41 23.32
N LEU A 107 -22.12 -9.08 22.41
CA LEU A 107 -22.36 -8.98 20.97
C LEU A 107 -23.69 -9.66 20.61
N ASP A 108 -24.66 -8.91 20.09
CA ASP A 108 -25.85 -9.49 19.47
C ASP A 108 -25.49 -10.05 18.09
N ALA A 109 -25.01 -11.30 18.11
CA ALA A 109 -24.65 -12.07 16.93
C ALA A 109 -25.80 -12.17 15.91
N THR A 110 -27.05 -12.21 16.39
CA THR A 110 -28.24 -12.35 15.55
C THR A 110 -28.62 -11.06 14.85
N ALA A 111 -28.59 -9.92 15.54
CA ALA A 111 -28.79 -8.61 14.92
C ALA A 111 -27.68 -8.30 13.89
N PHE A 112 -26.42 -8.62 14.21
CA PHE A 112 -25.29 -8.40 13.31
C PHE A 112 -25.36 -9.27 12.04
N ALA A 113 -25.64 -10.57 12.19
CA ALA A 113 -25.85 -11.47 11.04
C ALA A 113 -27.04 -11.02 10.17
N THR A 114 -28.13 -10.56 10.80
CA THR A 114 -29.31 -10.03 10.08
C THR A 114 -28.97 -8.73 9.34
N ALA A 115 -28.13 -7.86 9.91
CA ALA A 115 -27.65 -6.65 9.24
C ALA A 115 -26.79 -6.97 8.01
N LEU A 116 -25.83 -7.90 8.12
CA LEU A 116 -25.06 -8.40 6.97
C LEU A 116 -25.96 -9.01 5.90
N HIS A 117 -26.91 -9.86 6.28
CA HIS A 117 -27.84 -10.48 5.33
C HIS A 117 -28.68 -9.43 4.59
N HIS A 118 -29.16 -8.38 5.28
CA HIS A 118 -29.84 -7.25 4.64
C HIS A 118 -28.94 -6.46 3.68
N LEU A 119 -27.65 -6.33 3.97
CA LEU A 119 -26.68 -5.68 3.09
C LEU A 119 -26.31 -6.53 1.86
N THR A 120 -26.73 -7.80 1.75
CA THR A 120 -26.55 -8.56 0.49
C THR A 120 -27.56 -8.18 -0.60
N ASP A 121 -28.60 -7.40 -0.27
CA ASP A 121 -29.62 -6.91 -1.21
C ASP A 121 -29.19 -5.57 -1.85
N LYS A 122 -29.01 -5.59 -3.17
CA LYS A 122 -28.70 -4.41 -3.98
C LYS A 122 -29.85 -3.38 -4.02
N ASN A 123 -31.07 -3.74 -3.68
CA ASN A 123 -32.23 -2.82 -3.69
C ASN A 123 -32.63 -2.33 -2.28
N LEU A 124 -31.73 -2.41 -1.29
CA LEU A 124 -32.01 -2.04 0.09
C LEU A 124 -32.36 -0.53 0.23
N PRO A 125 -33.56 -0.18 0.74
CA PRO A 125 -33.94 1.23 0.92
C PRO A 125 -33.00 1.97 1.87
N ARG A 126 -32.59 3.20 1.53
CA ARG A 126 -31.62 4.02 2.28
C ARG A 126 -31.84 4.04 3.81
N GLY A 127 -33.09 4.11 4.27
CA GLY A 127 -33.41 4.08 5.71
C GLY A 127 -33.09 2.76 6.40
N ARG A 128 -33.22 1.61 5.71
CA ARG A 128 -32.81 0.29 6.22
C ARG A 128 -31.31 0.09 6.14
N TYR A 129 -30.69 0.57 5.06
CA TYR A 129 -29.24 0.58 4.90
C TYR A 129 -28.53 1.32 6.04
N LEU A 130 -28.99 2.53 6.41
CA LEU A 130 -28.40 3.28 7.54
C LEU A 130 -28.50 2.51 8.86
N VAL A 131 -29.66 1.90 9.14
CA VAL A 131 -29.84 1.06 10.35
C VAL A 131 -28.93 -0.18 10.33
N ALA A 132 -28.71 -0.80 9.17
CA ALA A 132 -27.77 -1.92 9.04
C ALA A 132 -26.31 -1.46 9.25
N LYS A 133 -25.90 -0.33 8.68
CA LYS A 133 -24.58 0.28 8.89
C LYS A 133 -24.33 0.66 10.35
N ASP A 134 -25.32 1.26 11.02
CA ASP A 134 -25.26 1.55 12.46
C ASP A 134 -25.20 0.26 13.30
N SER A 135 -25.83 -0.83 12.84
CA SER A 135 -25.73 -2.14 13.49
C SER A 135 -24.34 -2.77 13.32
N LEU A 136 -23.64 -2.52 12.21
CA LEU A 136 -22.24 -2.96 12.04
C LEU A 136 -21.30 -2.26 13.05
N ASN A 137 -21.59 -1.02 13.43
CA ASN A 137 -20.78 -0.30 14.44
C ASN A 137 -20.77 -0.96 15.83
N ALA A 138 -21.69 -1.89 16.11
CA ALA A 138 -21.69 -2.68 17.35
C ALA A 138 -20.44 -3.58 17.52
N ILE A 139 -19.70 -3.86 16.44
CA ILE A 139 -18.47 -4.68 16.53
C ILE A 139 -17.20 -3.86 16.85
N ASN A 140 -17.27 -2.52 16.82
CA ASN A 140 -16.14 -1.65 17.19
C ASN A 140 -15.52 -1.96 18.58
N PRO A 141 -16.28 -2.10 19.69
CA PRO A 141 -15.73 -2.49 21.00
C PRO A 141 -15.20 -3.93 21.07
N HIS A 142 -15.19 -4.66 19.94
CA HIS A 142 -14.75 -6.04 19.82
C HIS A 142 -13.63 -6.20 18.78
N ALA A 143 -13.38 -5.19 17.95
CA ALA A 143 -12.25 -5.17 17.01
C ALA A 143 -10.91 -5.10 17.77
N PRO A 144 -9.83 -5.73 17.25
CA PRO A 144 -8.51 -5.59 17.86
C PRO A 144 -8.00 -4.16 17.70
N ALA A 145 -7.44 -3.59 18.77
CA ALA A 145 -6.92 -2.21 18.77
C ALA A 145 -5.72 -1.98 17.81
N SER A 146 -5.14 -3.06 17.28
CA SER A 146 -4.08 -3.08 16.27
C SER A 146 -4.60 -3.14 14.82
N ALA A 147 -5.91 -3.18 14.58
CA ALA A 147 -6.47 -3.18 13.23
C ALA A 147 -6.20 -1.83 12.52
N VAL A 148 -5.48 -1.88 11.40
CA VAL A 148 -5.23 -0.70 10.54
C VAL A 148 -6.51 -0.25 9.84
N VAL A 149 -7.34 -1.21 9.41
CA VAL A 149 -8.62 -0.98 8.74
C VAL A 149 -9.77 -1.24 9.71
N LYS A 150 -10.72 -0.32 9.80
CA LYS A 150 -11.91 -0.48 10.64
C LYS A 150 -12.93 -1.40 9.97
N LEU A 151 -13.22 -2.50 10.64
CA LEU A 151 -14.09 -3.56 10.14
C LEU A 151 -15.50 -3.11 9.69
N PRO A 152 -16.24 -2.21 10.39
CA PRO A 152 -17.56 -1.74 9.91
C PRO A 152 -17.47 -0.90 8.64
N GLU A 153 -16.41 -0.09 8.51
CA GLU A 153 -16.23 0.83 7.38
C GLU A 153 -15.93 0.04 6.10
N ALA A 154 -15.04 -0.97 6.16
CA ALA A 154 -14.78 -1.88 5.05
C ALA A 154 -16.01 -2.69 4.61
N LEU A 155 -16.79 -3.22 5.56
CA LEU A 155 -17.99 -4.02 5.27
C LEU A 155 -19.15 -3.19 4.69
N ALA A 156 -19.28 -1.93 5.09
CA ALA A 156 -20.24 -0.99 4.52
C ALA A 156 -19.82 -0.54 3.11
N ALA A 157 -18.52 -0.28 2.90
CA ALA A 157 -17.97 0.09 1.60
C ALA A 157 -18.21 -1.00 0.53
N LEU A 158 -18.12 -2.29 0.88
CA LEU A 158 -18.50 -3.40 -0.01
C LEU A 158 -19.96 -3.38 -0.49
N HIS A 159 -20.89 -2.75 0.24
CA HIS A 159 -22.27 -2.53 -0.23
C HIS A 159 -22.41 -1.22 -1.00
N GLU A 160 -21.79 -0.14 -0.51
CA GLU A 160 -21.83 1.18 -1.15
C GLU A 160 -21.30 1.14 -2.59
N ILE A 161 -20.19 0.44 -2.82
CA ILE A 161 -19.52 0.33 -4.12
C ILE A 161 -20.38 -0.36 -5.20
N GLN A 162 -21.41 -1.12 -4.83
CA GLN A 162 -22.32 -1.79 -5.77
C GLN A 162 -23.38 -0.85 -6.37
N HIS A 163 -23.53 0.37 -5.82
CA HIS A 163 -24.44 1.41 -6.31
C HIS A 163 -23.71 2.50 -7.11
N VAL A 164 -22.39 2.42 -7.16
CA VAL A 164 -21.53 3.31 -7.96
C VAL A 164 -21.57 2.83 -9.42
N ASP A 165 -21.68 3.77 -10.36
CA ASP A 165 -21.57 3.49 -11.80
C ASP A 165 -20.08 3.56 -12.20
N PRO A 166 -19.45 2.43 -12.59
CA PRO A 166 -18.05 2.44 -12.99
C PRO A 166 -17.77 3.41 -14.15
N THR A 167 -18.75 3.66 -15.01
CA THR A 167 -18.63 4.56 -16.17
C THR A 167 -18.51 6.01 -15.74
N GLU A 168 -19.20 6.43 -14.68
CA GLU A 168 -19.16 7.81 -14.19
C GLU A 168 -17.92 8.06 -13.33
N GLU A 169 -17.48 7.10 -12.50
CA GLU A 169 -16.21 7.21 -11.75
C GLU A 169 -15.00 7.38 -12.68
N ILE A 170 -14.90 6.57 -13.75
CA ILE A 170 -13.80 6.68 -14.72
C ILE A 170 -13.88 8.01 -15.50
N LYS A 171 -15.08 8.58 -15.70
CA LYS A 171 -15.23 9.93 -16.27
C LYS A 171 -14.84 11.03 -15.29
N ASP A 172 -15.13 10.87 -13.99
CA ASP A 172 -14.72 11.80 -12.95
C ASP A 172 -13.20 11.81 -12.78
N GLU A 173 -12.52 10.65 -12.90
CA GLU A 173 -11.06 10.55 -13.01
C GLU A 173 -10.51 11.33 -14.22
N LEU A 174 -11.23 11.34 -15.35
CA LEU A 174 -10.86 12.09 -16.55
C LEU A 174 -11.26 13.58 -16.53
N ALA A 175 -12.00 14.05 -15.53
CA ALA A 175 -12.65 15.36 -15.55
C ALA A 175 -11.68 16.56 -15.67
N GLU A 176 -10.48 16.46 -15.09
CA GLU A 176 -9.45 17.50 -15.24
C GLU A 176 -8.84 17.51 -16.65
N MET A 177 -8.67 16.33 -17.26
CA MET A 177 -8.17 16.19 -18.63
C MET A 177 -9.22 16.66 -19.65
N ASP A 178 -10.51 16.46 -19.37
CA ASP A 178 -11.64 16.97 -20.15
C ASP A 178 -11.59 18.50 -20.33
N VAL A 179 -11.21 19.24 -19.28
CA VAL A 179 -11.05 20.70 -19.34
C VAL A 179 -9.93 21.09 -20.30
N GLN A 180 -8.81 20.36 -20.27
CA GLN A 180 -7.68 20.60 -21.19
C GLN A 180 -8.05 20.23 -22.63
N GLN A 181 -8.66 19.07 -22.84
CA GLN A 181 -9.11 18.57 -24.14
C GLN A 181 -10.09 19.55 -24.81
N ARG A 182 -11.09 20.05 -24.07
CA ARG A 182 -12.04 21.07 -24.58
C ARG A 182 -11.35 22.37 -24.98
N LYS A 183 -10.35 22.82 -24.22
CA LYS A 183 -9.54 24.00 -24.56
C LYS A 183 -8.79 23.78 -25.89
N TYR A 184 -8.08 22.67 -26.05
CA TYR A 184 -7.34 22.38 -27.28
C TYR A 184 -8.29 22.16 -28.48
N ALA A 185 -9.46 21.54 -28.27
CA ALA A 185 -10.50 21.43 -29.29
C ALA A 185 -10.98 22.80 -29.79
N THR A 186 -11.24 23.74 -28.86
CA THR A 186 -11.61 25.13 -29.21
C THR A 186 -10.49 25.82 -29.98
N GLN A 187 -9.22 25.70 -29.53
CA GLN A 187 -8.08 26.30 -30.23
C GLN A 187 -7.88 25.73 -31.65
N ALA A 188 -8.11 24.43 -31.85
CA ALA A 188 -8.07 23.81 -33.17
C ALA A 188 -9.22 24.28 -34.09
N GLN A 189 -10.42 24.49 -33.55
CA GLN A 189 -11.57 25.05 -34.29
C GLN A 189 -11.37 26.53 -34.64
N GLU A 190 -10.84 27.33 -33.73
CA GLU A 190 -10.49 28.74 -33.98
C GLU A 190 -9.41 28.85 -35.07
N ALA A 191 -8.35 28.04 -34.98
CA ALA A 191 -7.30 28.01 -36.00
C ALA A 191 -7.83 27.54 -37.37
N GLN A 192 -8.79 26.62 -37.40
CA GLN A 192 -9.47 26.19 -38.62
C GLN A 192 -10.25 27.35 -39.24
N ALA A 193 -11.07 28.05 -38.46
CA ALA A 193 -11.85 29.19 -38.94
C ALA A 193 -10.97 30.33 -39.47
N ILE A 194 -9.81 30.58 -38.84
CA ILE A 194 -8.82 31.56 -39.31
C ILE A 194 -8.20 31.11 -40.65
N TYR A 195 -7.86 29.83 -40.80
CA TYR A 195 -7.34 29.29 -42.06
C TYR A 195 -8.37 29.38 -43.19
N ASP A 196 -9.61 28.95 -42.95
CA ASP A 196 -10.68 29.01 -43.96
C ASP A 196 -10.97 30.47 -44.37
N THR A 197 -11.02 31.38 -43.39
CA THR A 197 -11.16 32.82 -43.65
C THR A 197 -10.00 33.37 -44.50
N ALA A 198 -8.75 33.00 -44.20
CA ALA A 198 -7.60 33.43 -44.99
C ALA A 198 -7.65 32.87 -46.43
N VAL A 199 -8.11 31.62 -46.61
CA VAL A 199 -8.30 31.00 -47.93
C VAL A 199 -9.34 31.76 -48.75
N ASP A 200 -10.44 32.18 -48.14
CA ASP A 200 -11.48 33.00 -48.80
C ASP A 200 -10.99 34.42 -49.16
N HIS A 201 -10.11 35.02 -48.36
CA HIS A 201 -9.51 36.33 -48.64
C HIS A 201 -8.40 36.27 -49.70
N GLY A 202 -7.77 35.11 -49.90
CA GLY A 202 -6.83 34.84 -50.99
C GLY A 202 -5.40 35.36 -50.79
N ASP A 203 -5.04 35.91 -49.62
CA ASP A 203 -3.65 36.26 -49.31
C ASP A 203 -2.83 35.00 -49.00
N VAL A 204 -1.90 34.67 -49.90
CA VAL A 204 -1.05 33.47 -49.83
C VAL A 204 -0.19 33.43 -48.55
N VAL A 205 0.24 34.58 -48.04
CA VAL A 205 1.10 34.68 -46.84
C VAL A 205 0.27 34.47 -45.57
N GLU A 206 -0.93 35.05 -45.51
CA GLU A 206 -1.85 34.83 -44.39
C GLU A 206 -2.36 33.38 -44.36
N VAL A 207 -2.73 32.81 -45.51
CA VAL A 207 -3.11 31.39 -45.66
C VAL A 207 -2.01 30.47 -45.13
N GLU A 208 -0.76 30.69 -45.52
CA GLU A 208 0.35 29.85 -45.06
C GLU A 208 0.57 29.98 -43.55
N ARG A 209 0.51 31.20 -43.01
CA ARG A 209 0.66 31.42 -41.57
C ARG A 209 -0.47 30.77 -40.77
N ALA A 210 -1.71 30.94 -41.22
CA ALA A 210 -2.87 30.31 -40.61
C ALA A 210 -2.79 28.78 -40.68
N HIS A 211 -2.33 28.20 -41.80
CA HIS A 211 -2.17 26.75 -41.94
C HIS A 211 -1.11 26.20 -40.96
N ARG A 212 0.02 26.90 -40.77
CA ARG A 212 1.01 26.49 -39.75
C ARG A 212 0.45 26.57 -38.33
N HIS A 213 -0.37 27.58 -38.02
CA HIS A 213 -1.04 27.69 -36.72
C HIS A 213 -2.10 26.59 -36.52
N LEU A 214 -2.83 26.20 -37.58
CA LEU A 214 -3.75 25.07 -37.58
C LEU A 214 -3.03 23.74 -37.33
N ILE A 215 -1.87 23.50 -37.96
CA ILE A 215 -1.05 22.30 -37.72
C ILE A 215 -0.61 22.22 -36.25
N ALA A 216 -0.12 23.34 -35.68
CA ALA A 216 0.28 23.38 -34.28
C ALA A 216 -0.89 23.12 -33.31
N ALA A 217 -2.05 23.74 -33.55
CA ALA A 217 -3.24 23.52 -32.72
C ALA A 217 -3.78 22.07 -32.82
N ARG A 218 -3.74 21.47 -34.03
CA ARG A 218 -4.09 20.05 -34.23
C ARG A 218 -3.09 19.11 -33.53
N TYR A 219 -1.80 19.45 -33.49
CA TYR A 219 -0.78 18.70 -32.76
C TYR A 219 -1.00 18.73 -31.24
N GLU A 220 -1.24 19.91 -30.65
CA GLU A 220 -1.55 20.02 -29.21
C GLU A 220 -2.83 19.23 -28.84
N TYR A 221 -3.84 19.28 -29.71
CA TYR A 221 -5.07 18.51 -29.53
C TYR A 221 -4.84 16.99 -29.63
N LEU A 222 -4.04 16.53 -30.60
CA LEU A 222 -3.60 15.14 -30.73
C LEU A 222 -2.89 14.62 -29.47
N VAL A 223 -1.91 15.39 -28.98
CA VAL A 223 -1.16 15.07 -27.75
C VAL A 223 -2.08 14.96 -26.53
N SER A 224 -3.16 15.75 -26.46
CA SER A 224 -4.12 15.67 -25.36
C SER A 224 -4.88 14.33 -25.31
N TYR A 225 -5.21 13.74 -26.47
CA TYR A 225 -5.81 12.40 -26.54
C TYR A 225 -4.79 11.29 -26.23
N ALA A 226 -3.56 11.39 -26.74
CA ALA A 226 -2.52 10.42 -26.42
C ALA A 226 -2.27 10.35 -24.90
N LYS A 227 -2.22 11.49 -24.21
CA LYS A 227 -2.11 11.54 -22.74
C LYS A 227 -3.29 10.89 -22.01
N ARG A 228 -4.52 11.02 -22.52
CA ARG A 228 -5.70 10.34 -21.94
C ARG A 228 -5.64 8.83 -22.13
N LEU A 229 -5.24 8.37 -23.31
CA LEU A 229 -5.04 6.94 -23.57
C LEU A 229 -3.95 6.34 -22.67
N HIS A 230 -2.81 7.05 -22.51
CA HIS A 230 -1.75 6.67 -21.56
C HIS A 230 -2.28 6.55 -20.13
N PHE A 231 -2.98 7.57 -19.62
CA PHE A 231 -3.60 7.56 -18.29
C PHE A 231 -4.60 6.41 -18.09
N LEU A 232 -5.40 6.07 -19.11
CA LEU A 232 -6.35 4.95 -19.03
C LEU A 232 -5.68 3.57 -19.12
N SER A 233 -4.42 3.51 -19.55
CA SER A 233 -3.64 2.27 -19.71
C SER A 233 -2.57 2.05 -18.65
N SER A 234 -2.24 3.09 -17.86
CA SER A 234 -1.10 3.06 -16.95
C SER A 234 -1.38 2.22 -15.71
N THR A 235 -0.80 1.02 -15.66
CA THR A 235 -0.75 0.21 -14.45
C THR A 235 0.45 0.58 -13.59
N GLU A 236 0.21 1.22 -12.44
CA GLU A 236 1.07 1.31 -11.24
C GLU A 236 2.45 2.03 -11.29
N GLU A 237 2.97 2.56 -12.41
CA GLU A 237 4.34 3.13 -12.39
C GLU A 237 4.53 4.56 -11.83
N ASP A 238 3.47 5.35 -11.57
CA ASP A 238 3.55 6.68 -10.94
C ASP A 238 2.64 6.77 -9.68
N ASP A 239 3.24 7.05 -8.52
CA ASP A 239 2.68 6.99 -7.14
C ASP A 239 1.41 7.84 -6.84
N GLU A 240 0.88 8.63 -7.78
CA GLU A 240 -0.14 9.67 -7.52
C GLU A 240 -1.57 9.33 -7.99
N VAL A 241 -1.77 8.30 -8.82
CA VAL A 241 -3.10 7.95 -9.39
C VAL A 241 -3.55 6.56 -8.97
N VAL A 242 -4.75 6.46 -8.36
CA VAL A 242 -5.37 5.19 -7.97
C VAL A 242 -6.66 5.01 -8.77
N HIS A 243 -6.64 4.15 -9.79
CA HIS A 243 -7.79 3.93 -10.66
C HIS A 243 -8.94 3.22 -9.94
N PHE A 244 -10.17 3.39 -10.45
CA PHE A 244 -11.36 2.71 -9.91
C PHE A 244 -11.19 1.18 -9.78
N ALA A 245 -10.51 0.53 -10.74
CA ALA A 245 -10.21 -0.90 -10.67
C ALA A 245 -9.32 -1.27 -9.45
N ASP A 246 -8.28 -0.49 -9.18
CA ASP A 246 -7.39 -0.68 -8.03
C ASP A 246 -8.11 -0.36 -6.72
N ARG A 247 -9.02 0.63 -6.73
CA ARG A 247 -9.93 0.90 -5.61
C ARG A 247 -10.82 -0.31 -5.30
N LEU A 248 -11.33 -1.04 -6.31
CA LEU A 248 -12.10 -2.27 -6.12
C LEU A 248 -11.25 -3.40 -5.52
N GLN A 249 -10.05 -3.63 -6.06
CA GLN A 249 -9.16 -4.70 -5.58
C GLN A 249 -8.64 -4.42 -4.17
N LYS A 250 -8.25 -3.17 -3.88
CA LYS A 250 -7.86 -2.74 -2.53
C LYS A 250 -9.00 -2.86 -1.52
N LEU A 251 -10.22 -2.47 -1.89
CA LEU A 251 -11.40 -2.63 -1.01
C LEU A 251 -11.68 -4.10 -0.68
N ARG A 252 -11.49 -5.01 -1.65
CA ARG A 252 -11.57 -6.46 -1.43
C ARG A 252 -10.51 -6.93 -0.44
N ASP A 253 -9.26 -6.52 -0.63
CA ASP A 253 -8.14 -6.99 0.21
C ASP A 253 -8.23 -6.40 1.63
N ASP A 254 -8.55 -5.10 1.77
CA ASP A 254 -8.83 -4.42 3.04
C ASP A 254 -9.95 -5.14 3.82
N ALA A 255 -11.02 -5.56 3.15
CA ALA A 255 -12.11 -6.30 3.78
C ALA A 255 -11.72 -7.73 4.18
N GLN A 256 -10.94 -8.43 3.35
CA GLN A 256 -10.44 -9.78 3.64
C GLN A 256 -9.45 -9.77 4.82
N ASP A 257 -8.48 -8.87 4.81
CA ASP A 257 -7.50 -8.75 5.89
C ASP A 257 -8.13 -8.21 7.18
N ALA A 258 -9.13 -7.32 7.14
CA ALA A 258 -9.87 -6.90 8.33
C ALA A 258 -10.62 -8.07 8.99
N VAL A 259 -11.31 -8.91 8.22
CA VAL A 259 -12.00 -10.12 8.74
C VAL A 259 -11.00 -11.15 9.28
N LYS A 260 -9.89 -11.38 8.56
CA LYS A 260 -8.82 -12.31 8.96
C LYS A 260 -8.09 -11.85 10.21
N ALA A 261 -7.81 -10.56 10.36
CA ALA A 261 -7.23 -9.98 11.57
C ALA A 261 -8.17 -10.14 12.78
N PHE A 262 -9.47 -9.87 12.60
CA PHE A 262 -10.48 -10.11 13.63
C PHE A 262 -10.55 -11.59 14.02
N ARG A 263 -10.59 -12.51 13.05
CA ARG A 263 -10.59 -13.96 13.29
C ARG A 263 -9.35 -14.41 14.08
N ASN A 264 -8.16 -14.03 13.63
CA ASN A 264 -6.90 -14.44 14.25
C ASN A 264 -6.79 -13.96 15.71
N ASP A 265 -7.24 -12.73 16.00
CA ASP A 265 -7.31 -12.20 17.37
C ASP A 265 -8.25 -13.04 18.26
N LYS A 266 -9.45 -13.40 17.78
CA LYS A 266 -10.39 -14.23 18.55
C LYS A 266 -9.89 -15.66 18.73
N GLU A 267 -9.21 -16.23 17.74
CA GLU A 267 -8.64 -17.58 17.81
C GLU A 267 -7.45 -17.65 18.78
N ALA A 268 -6.57 -16.64 18.76
CA ALA A 268 -5.49 -16.47 19.73
C ALA A 268 -6.03 -16.29 21.17
N LEU A 269 -7.03 -15.43 21.36
CA LEU A 269 -7.66 -15.21 22.66
C LEU A 269 -8.35 -16.48 23.19
N LYS A 270 -9.07 -17.21 22.33
CA LYS A 270 -9.71 -18.49 22.67
C LYS A 270 -8.66 -19.53 23.10
N SER A 271 -7.51 -19.58 22.44
CA SER A 271 -6.39 -20.45 22.80
C SER A 271 -5.79 -20.09 24.16
N ALA A 272 -5.53 -18.79 24.41
CA ALA A 272 -4.99 -18.30 25.69
C ALA A 272 -5.91 -18.62 26.87
N VAL A 273 -7.21 -18.30 26.76
CA VAL A 273 -8.21 -18.63 27.80
C VAL A 273 -8.29 -20.13 28.07
N GLN A 274 -8.24 -20.97 27.03
CA GLN A 274 -8.25 -22.43 27.20
C GLN A 274 -6.97 -22.96 27.86
N SER A 275 -5.82 -22.35 27.59
CA SER A 275 -4.55 -22.70 28.23
C SER A 275 -4.59 -22.35 29.73
N ASP A 276 -4.95 -21.11 30.07
CA ASP A 276 -5.02 -20.64 31.46
C ASP A 276 -6.09 -21.40 32.27
N MET A 277 -7.22 -21.77 31.66
CA MET A 277 -8.22 -22.64 32.31
C MET A 277 -7.68 -24.03 32.66
N ARG A 278 -6.84 -24.63 31.80
CA ARG A 278 -6.21 -25.93 32.08
C ARG A 278 -5.18 -25.80 33.18
N ALA A 279 -4.30 -24.79 33.10
CA ALA A 279 -3.27 -24.55 34.09
C ALA A 279 -3.85 -24.33 35.51
N CYS A 280 -4.93 -23.54 35.65
CA CYS A 280 -5.65 -23.39 36.91
C CYS A 280 -6.29 -24.71 37.40
N SER A 281 -6.85 -25.51 36.50
CA SER A 281 -7.45 -26.81 36.85
C SER A 281 -6.39 -27.80 37.34
N ASP A 282 -5.22 -27.83 36.71
CA ASP A 282 -4.11 -28.70 37.06
C ASP A 282 -3.45 -28.25 38.38
N ALA A 283 -3.25 -26.95 38.58
CA ALA A 283 -2.80 -26.39 39.86
C ALA A 283 -3.76 -26.74 41.01
N ARG A 284 -5.08 -26.59 40.81
CA ARG A 284 -6.11 -27.00 41.77
C ARG A 284 -6.04 -28.50 42.10
N ALA A 285 -5.84 -29.35 41.09
CA ALA A 285 -5.73 -30.80 41.28
C ALA A 285 -4.45 -31.18 42.04
N GLN A 286 -3.31 -30.55 41.73
CA GLN A 286 -2.05 -30.75 42.44
C GLN A 286 -2.15 -30.31 43.91
N GLU A 287 -2.74 -29.14 44.19
CA GLU A 287 -2.88 -28.65 45.56
C GLU A 287 -3.85 -29.51 46.38
N ALA A 288 -4.93 -29.99 45.78
CA ALA A 288 -5.81 -30.97 46.42
C ALA A 288 -5.08 -32.29 46.76
N ALA A 289 -4.19 -32.77 45.88
CA ALA A 289 -3.38 -33.95 46.14
C ALA A 289 -2.33 -33.72 47.26
N LYS A 290 -1.65 -32.56 47.28
CA LYS A 290 -0.76 -32.16 48.38
C LYS A 290 -1.52 -32.10 49.71
N HIS A 291 -2.71 -31.51 49.73
CA HIS A 291 -3.56 -31.44 50.93
C HIS A 291 -3.90 -32.84 51.46
N GLN A 292 -4.35 -33.76 50.60
CA GLN A 292 -4.69 -35.13 51.02
C GLN A 292 -3.48 -35.88 51.58
N ALA A 293 -2.30 -35.73 50.95
CA ALA A 293 -1.06 -36.33 51.44
C ALA A 293 -0.63 -35.77 52.81
N ALA A 294 -0.67 -34.45 52.98
CA ALA A 294 -0.35 -33.77 54.24
C ALA A 294 -1.32 -34.16 55.35
N GLN A 295 -2.63 -34.17 55.06
CA GLN A 295 -3.67 -34.60 56.00
C GLN A 295 -3.47 -36.06 56.43
N ALA A 296 -3.13 -36.96 55.50
CA ALA A 296 -2.85 -38.36 55.81
C ALA A 296 -1.57 -38.52 56.67
N ALA A 297 -0.52 -37.74 56.40
CA ALA A 297 0.70 -37.74 57.22
C ALA A 297 0.42 -37.23 58.64
N PHE A 298 -0.28 -36.10 58.78
CA PHE A 298 -0.68 -35.53 60.06
C PHE A 298 -1.57 -36.48 60.88
N GLN A 299 -2.52 -37.16 60.25
CA GLN A 299 -3.36 -38.16 60.94
C GLN A 299 -2.58 -39.40 61.41
N ARG A 300 -1.46 -39.76 60.75
CA ARG A 300 -0.54 -40.80 61.26
C ARG A 300 0.27 -40.26 62.45
N GLN A 301 0.92 -39.11 62.28
CA GLN A 301 1.72 -38.48 63.32
C GLN A 301 0.91 -38.20 64.58
N LYS A 302 -0.35 -37.75 64.44
CA LYS A 302 -1.30 -37.59 65.54
C LYS A 302 -1.52 -38.91 66.30
N LYS A 303 -1.80 -40.00 65.59
CA LYS A 303 -2.01 -41.33 66.22
C LYS A 303 -0.75 -41.87 66.89
N GLU A 304 0.42 -41.64 66.29
CA GLU A 304 1.72 -42.01 66.86
C GLU A 304 2.02 -41.21 68.13
N LEU A 305 1.72 -39.90 68.15
CA LEU A 305 1.88 -39.03 69.32
C LEU A 305 0.84 -39.34 70.41
N GLU A 306 -0.42 -39.59 70.06
CA GLU A 306 -1.48 -39.98 71.01
C GLU A 306 -1.17 -41.35 71.64
N GLY A 307 -0.76 -42.33 70.84
CA GLY A 307 -0.32 -43.65 71.33
C GLY A 307 0.93 -43.56 72.20
N SER A 308 1.94 -42.79 71.77
CA SER A 308 3.16 -42.58 72.55
C SER A 308 2.87 -41.85 73.86
N LEU A 309 1.96 -40.86 73.87
CA LEU A 309 1.55 -40.14 75.07
C LEU A 309 0.76 -41.04 76.04
N ASP A 310 -0.13 -41.89 75.53
CA ASP A 310 -0.89 -42.85 76.34
C ASP A 310 0.04 -43.92 76.95
N ASP A 311 0.97 -44.48 76.17
CA ASP A 311 1.95 -45.45 76.66
C ASP A 311 2.96 -44.83 77.64
N ILE A 312 3.42 -43.59 77.39
CA ILE A 312 4.22 -42.83 78.36
C ILE A 312 3.39 -42.52 79.62
N THR A 313 2.08 -42.28 79.52
CA THR A 313 1.22 -42.01 80.68
C THR A 313 1.00 -43.27 81.52
N LYS A 314 0.77 -44.44 80.90
CA LYS A 314 0.74 -45.74 81.57
C LYS A 314 2.09 -46.07 82.20
N ARG A 315 3.20 -45.86 81.46
CA ARG A 315 4.56 -46.11 81.95
C ARG A 315 4.93 -45.13 83.07
N LYS A 316 4.43 -43.90 83.06
CA LYS A 316 4.53 -42.91 84.15
C LYS A 316 3.81 -43.40 85.41
N VAL A 317 2.62 -43.98 85.31
CA VAL A 317 1.93 -44.59 86.47
C VAL A 317 2.73 -45.77 87.03
N GLN A 318 3.38 -46.58 86.19
CA GLN A 318 4.31 -47.63 86.63
C GLN A 318 5.57 -47.04 87.29
N LEU A 319 6.20 -46.04 86.66
CA LEU A 319 7.42 -45.38 87.12
C LEU A 319 7.23 -44.54 88.39
N VAL A 320 6.04 -44.03 88.69
CA VAL A 320 5.75 -43.37 89.97
C VAL A 320 5.95 -44.34 91.15
N ASN A 321 5.70 -45.63 90.95
CA ASN A 321 6.00 -46.66 91.96
C ASN A 321 7.52 -46.98 92.04
N GLU A 322 8.25 -46.85 90.94
CA GLU A 322 9.73 -47.00 90.88
C GLU A 322 10.47 -45.74 91.38
N LEU A 323 9.86 -44.54 91.30
CA LEU A 323 10.50 -43.25 91.62
C LEU A 323 10.67 -42.97 93.12
N LEU A 324 9.94 -43.68 93.98
CA LEU A 324 10.28 -43.81 95.41
C LEU A 324 11.73 -44.31 95.61
N GLN A 325 12.31 -44.97 94.60
CA GLN A 325 13.64 -45.58 94.63
C GLN A 325 14.70 -44.81 93.82
N LYS A 326 14.31 -43.77 93.06
CA LYS A 326 15.16 -43.10 92.04
C LYS A 326 15.21 -41.57 92.12
N ALA A 327 14.79 -40.98 93.25
CA ALA A 327 14.94 -39.55 93.54
C ALA A 327 16.39 -39.01 93.38
N THR A 328 17.39 -39.89 93.42
CA THR A 328 18.82 -39.59 93.26
C THR A 328 19.29 -39.34 91.82
N GLU A 329 18.53 -39.73 90.77
CA GLU A 329 18.94 -39.57 89.36
C GLU A 329 18.26 -38.40 88.63
N LEU A 330 17.32 -37.71 89.29
CA LEU A 330 16.45 -36.67 88.70
C LEU A 330 17.21 -35.45 88.12
N ARG A 331 18.42 -35.16 88.62
CA ARG A 331 19.19 -33.95 88.26
C ARG A 331 19.64 -33.92 86.79
N GLY A 332 19.91 -35.08 86.18
CA GLY A 332 20.51 -35.16 84.84
C GLY A 332 19.52 -35.00 83.67
N VAL A 333 18.21 -35.11 83.92
CA VAL A 333 17.19 -35.15 82.84
C VAL A 333 16.56 -33.78 82.57
N MET A 334 16.57 -32.88 83.55
CA MET A 334 15.95 -31.54 83.46
C MET A 334 16.54 -30.67 82.33
N GLU A 335 17.80 -30.91 81.93
CA GLU A 335 18.45 -30.17 80.84
C GLU A 335 17.96 -30.59 79.44
N GLN A 336 17.50 -31.84 79.26
CA GLN A 336 17.01 -32.34 77.97
C GLN A 336 15.57 -31.90 77.66
N GLN A 337 14.76 -31.64 78.70
CA GLN A 337 13.38 -31.18 78.58
C GLN A 337 13.26 -29.79 77.92
N ARG A 338 14.28 -28.94 78.06
CA ARG A 338 14.29 -27.57 77.52
C ARG A 338 14.25 -27.53 75.98
N ALA A 339 14.97 -28.43 75.31
CA ALA A 339 15.11 -28.42 73.85
C ALA A 339 13.80 -28.81 73.14
N LEU A 340 13.22 -29.97 73.50
CA LEU A 340 12.01 -30.51 72.88
C LEU A 340 10.76 -29.62 73.02
N THR A 341 10.75 -28.70 73.99
CA THR A 341 9.62 -27.79 74.22
C THR A 341 9.59 -26.64 73.20
N GLN A 342 10.72 -26.30 72.57
CA GLN A 342 10.78 -25.26 71.54
C GLN A 342 10.27 -25.78 70.18
N ASP A 343 10.65 -27.00 69.79
CA ASP A 343 10.28 -27.60 68.49
C ASP A 343 8.75 -27.76 68.31
N VAL A 344 8.03 -28.09 69.39
CA VAL A 344 6.56 -28.27 69.36
C VAL A 344 5.81 -26.95 69.12
N VAL A 345 6.37 -25.81 69.56
CA VAL A 345 5.75 -24.49 69.38
C VAL A 345 5.87 -23.98 67.94
N GLU A 346 6.92 -24.37 67.22
CA GLU A 346 7.10 -23.99 65.81
C GLU A 346 6.23 -24.85 64.88
N ALA A 347 6.14 -26.16 65.11
CA ALA A 347 5.33 -27.07 64.30
C ALA A 347 3.83 -26.70 64.27
N VAL A 348 3.26 -26.24 65.39
CA VAL A 348 1.85 -25.85 65.49
C VAL A 348 1.54 -24.55 64.74
N LYS A 349 2.50 -23.62 64.63
CA LYS A 349 2.32 -22.36 63.89
C LYS A 349 2.26 -22.60 62.38
N ALA A 350 3.10 -23.49 61.86
CA ALA A 350 3.18 -23.80 60.44
C ALA A 350 1.91 -24.50 59.90
N GLU A 351 1.33 -25.45 60.66
CA GLU A 351 0.13 -26.16 60.20
C GLU A 351 -1.13 -25.25 60.20
N ALA A 352 -1.22 -24.30 61.13
CA ALA A 352 -2.32 -23.32 61.17
C ALA A 352 -2.35 -22.40 59.93
N GLU A 353 -1.18 -22.07 59.36
CA GLU A 353 -1.05 -21.24 58.15
C GLU A 353 -1.39 -22.02 56.86
N ARG A 354 -1.37 -23.36 56.90
CA ARG A 354 -1.60 -24.22 55.73
C ARG A 354 -3.08 -24.50 55.45
N VAL A 355 -3.91 -24.62 56.49
CA VAL A 355 -5.33 -25.02 56.37
C VAL A 355 -6.15 -23.99 55.59
N THR A 356 -5.82 -22.71 55.73
CA THR A 356 -6.55 -21.57 55.14
C THR A 356 -6.21 -21.26 53.71
N ALA A 357 -4.95 -21.46 53.33
CA ALA A 357 -4.49 -21.38 51.96
C ALA A 357 -5.42 -22.20 51.05
N HIS A 358 -5.93 -23.33 51.54
CA HIS A 358 -6.87 -24.18 50.83
C HIS A 358 -8.27 -23.54 50.65
N GLU A 359 -8.87 -23.00 51.71
CA GLU A 359 -10.25 -22.47 51.66
C GLU A 359 -10.32 -21.09 50.95
N GLU A 360 -9.30 -20.24 51.14
CA GLU A 360 -9.12 -18.99 50.39
C GLU A 360 -8.95 -19.28 48.88
N PHE A 361 -8.10 -20.25 48.52
CA PHE A 361 -7.86 -20.66 47.13
C PHE A 361 -9.10 -21.23 46.45
N VAL A 362 -9.89 -22.09 47.13
CA VAL A 362 -11.11 -22.67 46.55
C VAL A 362 -12.16 -21.59 46.27
N ASN A 363 -12.39 -20.66 47.21
CA ASN A 363 -13.41 -19.62 47.07
C ASN A 363 -13.04 -18.59 46.00
N ILE A 364 -11.77 -18.17 45.93
CA ILE A 364 -11.26 -17.27 44.86
C ILE A 364 -11.24 -17.99 43.51
N GLY A 365 -10.81 -19.25 43.47
CA GLY A 365 -10.77 -20.06 42.26
C GLY A 365 -12.15 -20.31 41.64
N ASP A 366 -13.18 -20.55 42.45
CA ASP A 366 -14.56 -20.71 41.97
C ASP A 366 -15.14 -19.36 41.47
N GLN A 367 -14.79 -18.22 42.08
CA GLN A 367 -15.12 -16.89 41.55
C GLN A 367 -14.44 -16.60 40.19
N HIS A 368 -13.18 -17.03 40.00
CA HIS A 368 -12.47 -16.91 38.72
C HIS A 368 -13.07 -17.82 37.63
N LEU A 369 -13.36 -19.08 37.96
CA LEU A 369 -13.99 -20.04 37.04
C LEU A 369 -15.34 -19.52 36.51
N GLN A 370 -16.12 -18.84 37.36
CA GLN A 370 -17.41 -18.27 36.96
C GLN A 370 -17.25 -17.06 36.01
N ARG A 371 -16.14 -16.31 36.10
CA ARG A 371 -15.80 -15.24 35.14
C ARG A 371 -15.33 -15.79 33.81
N LEU A 372 -14.38 -16.74 33.81
CA LEU A 372 -13.85 -17.35 32.59
C LEU A 372 -14.93 -18.07 31.76
N ARG A 373 -15.93 -18.67 32.42
CA ARG A 373 -17.11 -19.24 31.73
C ARG A 373 -17.92 -18.20 30.97
N ARG A 374 -18.11 -16.99 31.51
CA ARG A 374 -18.80 -15.88 30.80
C ARG A 374 -17.99 -15.39 29.60
N CYS A 375 -16.66 -15.31 29.72
CA CYS A 375 -15.78 -14.99 28.59
C CYS A 375 -15.88 -16.04 27.47
N LEU A 376 -15.97 -17.33 27.83
CA LEU A 376 -16.12 -18.42 26.88
C LEU A 376 -17.51 -18.45 26.21
N GLU A 377 -18.57 -18.13 26.94
CA GLU A 377 -19.93 -17.91 26.39
C GLU A 377 -19.94 -16.78 25.34
N TYR A 378 -19.28 -15.65 25.65
CA TYR A 378 -19.10 -14.54 24.71
C TYR A 378 -18.31 -14.95 23.44
N CYS A 379 -17.18 -15.64 23.59
CA CYS A 379 -16.38 -16.11 22.44
C CYS A 379 -17.15 -17.10 21.56
N ASN A 380 -17.95 -18.00 22.15
CA ASN A 380 -18.81 -18.92 21.40
C ASN A 380 -19.94 -18.18 20.64
N GLY A 381 -20.42 -17.05 21.16
CA GLY A 381 -21.37 -16.18 20.46
C GLY A 381 -20.79 -15.47 19.23
N CYS A 382 -19.46 -15.29 19.16
CA CYS A 382 -18.78 -14.66 18.02
C CYS A 382 -18.57 -15.61 16.83
N GLU A 383 -18.55 -16.93 17.05
CA GLU A 383 -18.19 -17.89 15.99
C GLU A 383 -19.24 -18.01 14.85
N PRO A 384 -20.56 -17.93 15.10
CA PRO A 384 -21.55 -17.72 14.04
C PRO A 384 -21.32 -16.42 13.28
N VAL A 385 -20.97 -15.34 13.97
CA VAL A 385 -20.74 -14.01 13.36
C VAL A 385 -19.59 -14.06 12.36
N VAL A 386 -18.46 -14.68 12.73
CA VAL A 386 -17.31 -14.85 11.82
C VAL A 386 -17.70 -15.63 10.56
N ARG A 387 -18.52 -16.68 10.67
CA ARG A 387 -18.98 -17.46 9.51
C ARG A 387 -19.89 -16.65 8.59
N GLU A 388 -20.82 -15.88 9.15
CA GLU A 388 -21.68 -14.99 8.35
C GLU A 388 -20.88 -13.83 7.74
N MET A 389 -19.81 -13.36 8.38
CA MET A 389 -18.87 -12.38 7.82
C MET A 389 -18.03 -12.95 6.68
N GLU A 390 -17.45 -14.14 6.84
CA GLU A 390 -16.71 -14.84 5.78
C GLU A 390 -17.64 -15.15 4.58
N ALA A 391 -18.90 -15.54 4.84
CA ALA A 391 -19.90 -15.75 3.80
C ALA A 391 -20.31 -14.45 3.09
N TYR A 392 -20.57 -13.37 3.85
CA TYR A 392 -20.90 -12.04 3.31
C TYR A 392 -19.75 -11.46 2.48
N VAL A 393 -18.52 -11.46 2.99
CA VAL A 393 -17.36 -10.94 2.22
C VAL A 393 -17.14 -11.76 0.96
N LYS A 394 -17.34 -13.09 1.00
CA LYS A 394 -17.25 -13.92 -0.21
C LYS A 394 -18.34 -13.56 -1.23
N ASP A 395 -19.61 -13.55 -0.81
CA ASP A 395 -20.77 -13.23 -1.67
C ASP A 395 -20.69 -11.80 -2.23
N MET A 396 -20.23 -10.83 -1.45
CA MET A 396 -20.09 -9.44 -1.88
C MET A 396 -18.83 -9.20 -2.73
N ALA A 397 -17.74 -9.95 -2.52
CA ALA A 397 -16.57 -9.92 -3.40
C ALA A 397 -16.87 -10.55 -4.77
N GLU A 398 -17.69 -11.60 -4.84
CA GLU A 398 -18.21 -12.16 -6.10
C GLU A 398 -19.18 -11.21 -6.81
N LYS A 399 -19.75 -10.21 -6.12
CA LYS A 399 -20.65 -9.17 -6.65
C LYS A 399 -19.97 -7.82 -6.91
N LEU A 400 -18.66 -7.70 -6.75
CA LEU A 400 -17.95 -6.47 -7.12
C LEU A 400 -18.10 -6.24 -8.63
N PRO A 401 -18.30 -4.98 -9.08
CA PRO A 401 -18.51 -4.68 -10.50
C PRO A 401 -17.19 -4.69 -11.29
N THR A 402 -16.30 -5.66 -11.05
CA THR A 402 -14.99 -5.73 -11.73
C THR A 402 -15.14 -5.95 -13.23
N GLU A 403 -15.96 -6.92 -13.66
CA GLU A 403 -16.22 -7.10 -15.09
C GLU A 403 -16.91 -5.89 -15.73
N ASP A 404 -17.77 -5.18 -14.98
CA ASP A 404 -18.50 -4.03 -15.51
C ASP A 404 -17.61 -2.77 -15.55
N ALA A 405 -16.66 -2.65 -14.62
CA ALA A 405 -15.58 -1.65 -14.65
C ALA A 405 -14.60 -1.93 -15.80
N GLU A 406 -14.18 -3.18 -16.02
CA GLU A 406 -13.37 -3.58 -17.18
C GLU A 406 -14.10 -3.28 -18.50
N LYS A 407 -15.40 -3.59 -18.60
CA LYS A 407 -16.21 -3.26 -19.79
C LYS A 407 -16.34 -1.74 -19.99
N ALA A 408 -16.54 -0.98 -18.91
CA ALA A 408 -16.62 0.49 -18.96
C ALA A 408 -15.29 1.13 -19.39
N LEU A 409 -14.18 0.69 -18.79
CA LEU A 409 -12.82 1.14 -19.14
C LEU A 409 -12.52 0.84 -20.61
N ASN A 410 -12.74 -0.39 -21.07
CA ASN A 410 -12.53 -0.77 -22.47
C ASN A 410 -13.42 0.05 -23.42
N ALA A 411 -14.69 0.31 -23.06
CA ALA A 411 -15.58 1.15 -23.88
C ALA A 411 -15.14 2.62 -23.95
N ILE A 412 -14.54 3.15 -22.88
CA ILE A 412 -13.96 4.51 -22.86
C ILE A 412 -12.67 4.55 -23.68
N ILE A 413 -11.76 3.57 -23.53
CA ILE A 413 -10.56 3.42 -24.35
C ILE A 413 -10.91 3.28 -25.83
N ASP A 414 -11.96 2.52 -26.17
CA ASP A 414 -12.46 2.37 -27.54
C ASP A 414 -12.95 3.70 -28.13
N HIS A 415 -13.64 4.51 -27.32
CA HIS A 415 -14.11 5.82 -27.74
C HIS A 415 -12.95 6.81 -27.93
N GLU A 416 -12.04 6.91 -26.96
CA GLU A 416 -10.87 7.79 -27.03
C GLU A 416 -9.92 7.37 -28.16
N SER A 417 -9.78 6.08 -28.45
CA SER A 417 -9.00 5.56 -29.59
C SER A 417 -9.63 5.90 -30.95
N ASP A 418 -10.96 5.85 -31.06
CA ASP A 418 -11.68 6.28 -32.25
C ASP A 418 -11.55 7.80 -32.50
N GLU A 419 -11.63 8.62 -31.46
CA GLU A 419 -11.44 10.07 -31.58
C GLU A 419 -9.96 10.45 -31.83
N PHE A 420 -9.02 9.81 -31.13
CA PHE A 420 -7.57 9.95 -31.37
C PHE A 420 -7.23 9.73 -32.85
N LEU A 421 -7.74 8.65 -33.46
CA LEU A 421 -7.50 8.37 -34.88
C LEU A 421 -8.12 9.42 -35.83
N LYS A 422 -9.27 10.02 -35.49
CA LYS A 422 -9.86 11.12 -36.27
C LYS A 422 -9.01 12.38 -36.17
N VAL A 423 -8.53 12.73 -34.97
CA VAL A 423 -7.65 13.88 -34.75
C VAL A 423 -6.29 13.66 -35.40
N TYR A 424 -5.73 12.44 -35.32
CA TYR A 424 -4.48 12.10 -35.98
C TYR A 424 -4.58 12.20 -37.50
N ARG A 425 -5.66 11.65 -38.09
CA ARG A 425 -5.96 11.83 -39.52
C ARG A 425 -6.05 13.32 -39.89
N ALA A 426 -6.76 14.13 -39.11
CA ALA A 426 -6.86 15.56 -39.37
C ALA A 426 -5.49 16.26 -39.31
N PHE A 427 -4.64 15.92 -38.33
CA PHE A 427 -3.28 16.43 -38.24
C PHE A 427 -2.42 16.03 -39.46
N VAL A 428 -2.38 14.73 -39.79
CA VAL A 428 -1.65 14.18 -40.94
C VAL A 428 -2.05 14.87 -42.25
N PHE A 429 -3.36 15.05 -42.48
CA PHE A 429 -3.85 15.68 -43.71
C PHE A 429 -3.47 17.16 -43.78
N ALA A 430 -3.44 17.91 -42.67
CA ALA A 430 -2.99 19.30 -42.68
C ALA A 430 -1.49 19.43 -42.99
N CYS A 431 -0.64 18.63 -42.33
CA CYS A 431 0.78 18.54 -42.64
C CYS A 431 1.01 18.18 -44.12
N GLY A 432 0.33 17.13 -44.58
CA GLY A 432 0.41 16.62 -45.94
C GLY A 432 -0.05 17.63 -47.00
N GLU A 433 -1.17 18.32 -46.80
CA GLU A 433 -1.65 19.36 -47.70
C GLU A 433 -0.65 20.51 -47.87
N LEU A 434 -0.10 21.01 -46.76
CA LEU A 434 0.86 22.11 -46.81
C LEU A 434 2.17 21.66 -47.47
N THR A 435 2.64 20.45 -47.16
CA THR A 435 3.80 19.83 -47.80
C THR A 435 3.59 19.68 -49.31
N VAL A 436 2.45 19.17 -49.79
CA VAL A 436 2.14 19.07 -51.23
C VAL A 436 2.11 20.45 -51.90
N LYS A 437 1.47 21.45 -51.27
CA LYS A 437 1.47 22.86 -51.75
C LYS A 437 2.90 23.42 -51.84
N LYS A 438 3.76 23.11 -50.86
CA LYS A 438 5.16 23.56 -50.81
C LYS A 438 6.05 22.86 -51.83
N THR A 439 5.92 21.55 -52.00
CA THR A 439 6.62 20.78 -53.04
C THR A 439 6.25 21.29 -54.43
N HIS A 440 4.98 21.62 -54.71
CA HIS A 440 4.60 22.25 -55.98
C HIS A 440 5.20 23.64 -56.17
N ARG A 441 5.36 24.43 -55.09
CA ARG A 441 6.09 25.71 -55.15
C ARG A 441 7.59 25.48 -55.40
N LEU A 442 8.19 24.45 -54.80
CA LEU A 442 9.59 24.07 -55.02
C LEU A 442 9.82 23.61 -56.46
N ASP A 443 9.02 22.66 -56.98
CA ASP A 443 9.03 22.20 -58.39
C ASP A 443 8.98 23.40 -59.37
N THR A 444 8.20 24.44 -59.00
CA THR A 444 8.05 25.68 -59.79
C THR A 444 9.28 26.57 -59.68
N LEU A 445 9.82 26.77 -58.47
CA LEU A 445 11.03 27.56 -58.23
C LEU A 445 12.27 26.92 -58.86
N GLU A 446 12.41 25.59 -58.81
CA GLU A 446 13.47 24.85 -59.49
C GLU A 446 13.39 24.97 -61.02
N ARG A 447 12.17 25.05 -61.57
CA ARG A 447 11.98 25.34 -63.00
C ARG A 447 12.38 26.78 -63.31
N GLN A 448 11.94 27.75 -62.51
CA GLN A 448 12.34 29.15 -62.65
C GLN A 448 13.86 29.31 -62.52
N ALA A 449 14.51 28.62 -61.58
CA ALA A 449 15.96 28.60 -61.44
C ALA A 449 16.66 28.02 -62.67
N ARG A 450 16.16 26.91 -63.24
CA ARG A 450 16.69 26.34 -64.50
C ARG A 450 16.54 27.29 -65.69
N LEU A 451 15.42 28.00 -65.80
CA LEU A 451 15.19 29.00 -66.84
C LEU A 451 16.06 30.25 -66.66
N ALA A 452 16.16 30.79 -65.44
CA ALA A 452 17.01 31.93 -65.11
C ALA A 452 18.50 31.58 -65.28
N GLN A 453 18.92 30.37 -64.91
CA GLN A 453 20.27 29.86 -65.18
C GLN A 453 20.53 29.74 -66.67
N HIS A 454 19.60 29.19 -67.46
CA HIS A 454 19.73 29.14 -68.91
C HIS A 454 19.84 30.55 -69.53
N ASN A 455 19.05 31.51 -69.07
CA ASN A 455 19.10 32.90 -69.55
C ASN A 455 20.41 33.58 -69.13
N ARG A 456 20.92 33.34 -67.91
CA ARG A 456 22.23 33.80 -67.44
C ARG A 456 23.37 33.23 -68.29
N ASP A 457 23.34 31.93 -68.56
CA ASP A 457 24.40 31.25 -69.31
C ASP A 457 24.36 31.67 -70.79
N SER A 458 23.16 31.83 -71.35
CA SER A 458 22.97 32.38 -72.71
C SER A 458 23.36 33.86 -72.84
N SER A 459 23.13 34.69 -71.81
CA SER A 459 23.50 36.12 -71.81
C SER A 459 24.99 36.34 -71.59
N MET A 460 25.67 35.44 -70.87
CA MET A 460 27.13 35.38 -70.80
C MET A 460 27.74 35.12 -72.19
N ASP A 461 27.19 34.14 -72.90
CA ASP A 461 27.60 33.74 -74.25
C ASP A 461 27.35 34.81 -75.33
N SER A 462 26.36 35.70 -75.13
CA SER A 462 25.95 36.73 -76.10
C SER A 462 26.31 38.17 -75.70
N LEU A 463 27.02 38.36 -74.57
CA LEU A 463 27.37 39.68 -74.01
C LEU A 463 26.17 40.62 -73.81
N ASP A 464 25.00 40.07 -73.44
CA ASP A 464 23.78 40.85 -73.20
C ASP A 464 23.93 41.74 -71.93
N PRO A 465 23.65 43.06 -72.02
CA PRO A 465 23.76 43.97 -70.88
C PRO A 465 22.91 43.59 -69.66
N ASN A 466 21.89 42.74 -69.83
CA ASN A 466 21.02 42.27 -68.74
C ASN A 466 21.61 41.13 -67.90
N TYR A 467 22.82 40.63 -68.20
CA TYR A 467 23.46 39.52 -67.47
C TYR A 467 23.44 39.69 -65.93
N LYS A 468 23.63 40.91 -65.41
CA LYS A 468 23.58 41.17 -63.96
C LYS A 468 22.19 40.90 -63.37
N HIS A 469 21.14 41.28 -64.09
CA HIS A 469 19.76 41.09 -63.66
C HIS A 469 19.40 39.60 -63.56
N TYR A 470 19.72 38.80 -64.59
CA TYR A 470 19.51 37.34 -64.55
C TYR A 470 20.34 36.65 -63.46
N ARG A 471 21.52 37.18 -63.12
CA ARG A 471 22.33 36.67 -62.00
C ARG A 471 21.71 36.98 -60.63
N GLU A 472 21.14 38.16 -60.46
CA GLU A 472 20.43 38.57 -59.24
C GLU A 472 19.11 37.80 -59.09
N GLU A 473 18.33 37.68 -60.17
CA GLU A 473 17.10 36.87 -60.25
C GLU A 473 17.36 35.40 -59.89
N LEU A 474 18.41 34.79 -60.47
CA LEU A 474 18.78 33.40 -60.15
C LEU A 474 19.16 33.24 -58.66
N ALA A 475 19.88 34.20 -58.08
CA ALA A 475 20.23 34.17 -56.66
C ALA A 475 18.99 34.30 -55.75
N GLU A 476 18.03 35.16 -56.13
CA GLU A 476 16.77 35.31 -55.41
C GLU A 476 15.91 34.05 -55.48
N VAL A 477 15.74 33.47 -56.67
CA VAL A 477 14.94 32.24 -56.87
C VAL A 477 15.56 31.06 -56.11
N LEU A 478 16.88 30.93 -56.08
CA LEU A 478 17.56 29.90 -55.30
C LEU A 478 17.40 30.11 -53.78
N ALA A 479 17.45 31.36 -53.30
CA ALA A 479 17.18 31.67 -51.89
C ALA A 479 15.72 31.36 -51.51
N GLN A 480 14.76 31.67 -52.39
CA GLN A 480 13.35 31.29 -52.20
C GLN A 480 13.16 29.76 -52.21
N ALA A 481 13.88 29.03 -53.07
CA ALA A 481 13.83 27.57 -53.12
C ALA A 481 14.34 26.95 -51.80
N GLN A 482 15.51 27.38 -51.32
CA GLN A 482 16.07 26.95 -50.03
C GLN A 482 15.14 27.26 -48.85
N ALA A 483 14.48 28.42 -48.86
CA ALA A 483 13.49 28.78 -47.83
C ALA A 483 12.26 27.85 -47.86
N VAL A 484 11.79 27.45 -49.05
CA VAL A 484 10.67 26.49 -49.20
C VAL A 484 11.09 25.07 -48.80
N GLU A 485 12.30 24.64 -49.16
CA GLU A 485 12.87 23.35 -48.76
C GLU A 485 13.00 23.25 -47.23
N GLY A 486 13.49 24.32 -46.57
CA GLY A 486 13.54 24.40 -45.10
C GLY A 486 12.15 24.29 -44.44
N VAL A 487 11.10 24.82 -45.07
CA VAL A 487 9.72 24.67 -44.60
C VAL A 487 9.21 23.23 -44.79
N ILE A 488 9.53 22.57 -45.91
CA ILE A 488 9.19 21.15 -46.13
C ILE A 488 9.86 20.27 -45.07
N ASN A 489 11.14 20.48 -44.79
CA ASN A 489 11.87 19.73 -43.77
C ASN A 489 11.30 19.96 -42.36
N ALA A 490 10.87 21.18 -42.02
CA ALA A 490 10.18 21.46 -40.77
C ALA A 490 8.80 20.78 -40.67
N LEU A 491 8.08 20.66 -41.79
CA LEU A 491 6.78 19.97 -41.84
C LEU A 491 6.94 18.45 -41.71
N HIS A 492 7.96 17.85 -42.35
CA HIS A 492 8.32 16.45 -42.12
C HIS A 492 8.67 16.21 -40.64
N ALA A 493 9.56 17.00 -40.05
CA ALA A 493 9.90 16.86 -38.62
C ALA A 493 8.69 17.04 -37.68
N THR A 494 7.72 17.90 -38.05
CA THR A 494 6.46 18.05 -37.30
C THR A 494 5.57 16.82 -37.46
N GLN A 495 5.50 16.25 -38.66
CA GLN A 495 4.74 15.03 -38.95
C GLN A 495 5.37 13.81 -38.26
N ASP A 496 6.70 13.70 -38.25
CA ASP A 496 7.46 12.66 -37.54
C ASP A 496 7.25 12.74 -36.02
N ALA A 497 7.18 13.95 -35.45
CA ALA A 497 6.80 14.13 -34.05
C ALA A 497 5.34 13.70 -33.77
N GLY A 498 4.44 13.88 -34.74
CA GLY A 498 3.08 13.33 -34.66
C GLY A 498 3.03 11.80 -34.77
N GLU A 499 3.92 11.21 -35.57
CA GLU A 499 4.08 9.74 -35.64
C GLU A 499 4.62 9.18 -34.32
N GLN A 500 5.60 9.83 -33.68
CA GLN A 500 6.07 9.42 -32.34
C GLN A 500 4.95 9.45 -31.28
N VAL A 501 4.02 10.41 -31.39
CA VAL A 501 2.82 10.45 -30.55
C VAL A 501 1.87 9.28 -30.89
N PHE A 502 1.75 8.90 -32.17
CA PHE A 502 1.00 7.73 -32.60
C PHE A 502 1.62 6.41 -32.11
N GLU A 503 2.92 6.18 -32.36
CA GLU A 503 3.71 5.04 -31.90
C GLU A 503 3.51 4.80 -30.40
N SER A 504 3.49 5.87 -29.59
CA SER A 504 3.30 5.77 -28.15
C SER A 504 1.97 5.14 -27.71
N VAL A 505 0.93 5.21 -28.54
CA VAL A 505 -0.41 4.63 -28.24
C VAL A 505 -0.85 3.59 -29.28
N GLU A 506 0.04 3.16 -30.18
CA GLU A 506 -0.29 2.27 -31.29
C GLU A 506 -0.89 0.95 -30.80
N GLU A 507 -0.29 0.33 -29.77
CA GLU A 507 -0.78 -0.92 -29.20
C GLU A 507 -2.20 -0.80 -28.64
N LEU A 508 -2.52 0.30 -27.93
CA LEU A 508 -3.86 0.57 -27.40
C LEU A 508 -4.88 0.72 -28.54
N VAL A 509 -4.52 1.44 -29.59
CA VAL A 509 -5.35 1.65 -30.78
C VAL A 509 -5.57 0.35 -31.56
N LEU A 510 -4.55 -0.51 -31.69
CA LEU A 510 -4.66 -1.81 -32.33
C LEU A 510 -5.54 -2.77 -31.52
N ASN A 511 -5.34 -2.84 -30.20
CA ASN A 511 -6.15 -3.66 -29.30
C ASN A 511 -7.63 -3.22 -29.32
N SER A 512 -7.89 -1.91 -29.31
CA SER A 512 -9.24 -1.35 -29.51
C SER A 512 -9.85 -1.73 -30.87
N ARG A 513 -9.07 -1.69 -31.95
CA ARG A 513 -9.52 -2.07 -33.30
C ARG A 513 -9.86 -3.56 -33.40
N GLU A 514 -9.10 -4.43 -32.74
CA GLU A 514 -9.39 -5.86 -32.63
C GLU A 514 -10.67 -6.11 -31.80
N HIS A 515 -10.76 -5.49 -30.61
CA HIS A 515 -11.94 -5.58 -29.74
C HIS A 515 -13.23 -5.14 -30.45
N THR A 516 -13.21 -3.97 -31.09
CA THR A 516 -14.35 -3.40 -31.83
C THR A 516 -14.57 -4.02 -33.22
N LYS A 517 -13.66 -4.89 -33.69
CA LYS A 517 -13.67 -5.53 -35.03
C LYS A 517 -13.77 -4.54 -36.19
N LYS A 518 -13.22 -3.33 -36.02
CA LYS A 518 -13.16 -2.29 -37.05
C LYS A 518 -11.85 -2.43 -37.85
N PRO A 519 -11.88 -2.40 -39.19
CA PRO A 519 -10.66 -2.49 -39.98
C PRO A 519 -9.75 -1.29 -39.71
N PHE A 520 -8.48 -1.56 -39.40
CA PHE A 520 -7.48 -0.53 -39.20
C PHE A 520 -6.76 -0.19 -40.52
N VAL A 521 -6.62 1.11 -40.79
CA VAL A 521 -5.79 1.66 -41.86
C VAL A 521 -5.06 2.86 -41.27
N HIS A 522 -3.74 2.89 -41.42
CA HIS A 522 -2.93 3.95 -40.82
C HIS A 522 -3.15 5.28 -41.55
N PRO A 523 -3.41 6.42 -40.88
CA PRO A 523 -3.71 7.69 -41.57
C PRO A 523 -2.63 8.19 -42.52
N LEU A 524 -1.34 7.90 -42.26
CA LEU A 524 -0.27 8.18 -43.23
C LEU A 524 -0.41 7.39 -44.54
N GLN A 525 -0.88 6.13 -44.46
CA GLN A 525 -1.13 5.30 -45.64
C GLN A 525 -2.32 5.83 -46.44
N GLU A 526 -3.41 6.21 -45.75
CA GLU A 526 -4.58 6.83 -46.38
C GLU A 526 -4.19 8.11 -47.14
N PHE A 527 -3.47 9.03 -46.48
CA PHE A 527 -2.97 10.25 -47.12
C PHE A 527 -1.97 9.95 -48.27
N GLY A 528 -1.13 8.92 -48.13
CA GLY A 528 -0.18 8.50 -49.16
C GLY A 528 -0.84 8.22 -50.52
N TYR A 529 -1.99 7.55 -50.53
CA TYR A 529 -2.76 7.30 -51.76
C TYR A 529 -3.29 8.60 -52.39
N GLU A 530 -3.81 9.53 -51.58
CA GLU A 530 -4.32 10.81 -52.06
C GLU A 530 -3.21 11.74 -52.58
N SER A 531 -2.08 11.79 -51.87
CA SER A 531 -0.90 12.58 -52.24
C SER A 531 -0.29 12.14 -53.57
N VAL A 532 -0.18 10.83 -53.81
CA VAL A 532 0.24 10.28 -55.11
C VAL A 532 -0.72 10.72 -56.22
N ALA A 533 -2.04 10.61 -56.00
CA ALA A 533 -3.04 11.03 -56.98
C ALA A 533 -2.99 12.55 -57.27
N ALA A 534 -2.76 13.39 -56.25
CA ALA A 534 -2.57 14.83 -56.40
C ALA A 534 -1.30 15.16 -57.20
N ARG A 535 -0.17 14.51 -56.87
CA ARG A 535 1.12 14.70 -57.57
C ARG A 535 1.01 14.29 -59.04
N THR A 536 0.37 13.17 -59.37
CA THR A 536 0.11 12.76 -60.76
C THR A 536 -0.70 13.82 -61.53
N ARG A 537 -1.73 14.41 -60.91
CA ARG A 537 -2.51 15.52 -61.53
C ARG A 537 -1.68 16.80 -61.72
N PHE A 538 -0.69 17.07 -60.86
CA PHE A 538 0.23 18.19 -61.06
C PHE A 538 1.22 17.92 -62.18
N VAL A 539 1.91 16.78 -62.19
CA VAL A 539 2.87 16.39 -63.24
C VAL A 539 2.21 16.39 -64.63
N ASN A 540 1.00 15.83 -64.75
CA ASN A 540 0.26 15.82 -66.01
C ASN A 540 -0.17 17.23 -66.50
N ARG A 541 -0.26 18.21 -65.59
CA ARG A 541 -0.48 19.62 -65.95
C ARG A 541 0.84 20.32 -66.29
N SER A 542 1.89 20.09 -65.50
CA SER A 542 3.17 20.78 -65.62
C SER A 542 4.00 20.31 -66.83
N MET A 543 3.84 19.06 -67.28
CA MET A 543 4.43 18.55 -68.54
C MET A 543 3.99 19.36 -69.76
N LYS A 544 2.70 19.72 -69.85
CA LYS A 544 2.18 20.55 -70.97
C LYS A 544 2.84 21.92 -71.08
N TYR A 545 3.33 22.45 -69.97
CA TYR A 545 4.11 23.70 -69.96
C TYR A 545 5.59 23.45 -70.30
N VAL A 546 6.17 22.32 -69.87
CA VAL A 546 7.55 21.94 -70.28
C VAL A 546 7.64 21.81 -71.80
N GLU A 547 6.70 21.11 -72.42
CA GLU A 547 6.68 20.89 -73.87
C GLU A 547 6.67 22.21 -74.67
N GLY A 548 6.04 23.27 -74.15
CA GLY A 548 6.07 24.61 -74.75
C GLY A 548 7.37 25.39 -74.45
N GLU A 549 7.84 25.37 -73.21
CA GLU A 549 9.07 26.05 -72.79
C GLU A 549 10.31 25.47 -73.47
N GLU A 550 10.39 24.14 -73.63
CA GLU A 550 11.49 23.47 -74.33
C GLU A 550 11.51 23.80 -75.83
N GLN A 551 10.34 23.94 -76.47
CA GLN A 551 10.25 24.40 -77.86
C GLN A 551 10.78 25.84 -78.02
N GLU A 552 10.40 26.76 -77.13
CA GLU A 552 10.94 28.12 -77.15
C GLU A 552 12.46 28.17 -76.90
N VAL A 553 12.96 27.41 -75.93
CA VAL A 553 14.40 27.32 -75.62
C VAL A 553 15.16 26.74 -76.82
N PHE A 554 14.61 25.70 -77.47
CA PHE A 554 15.20 25.12 -78.69
C PHE A 554 15.26 26.15 -79.83
N HIS A 555 14.17 26.90 -80.07
CA HIS A 555 14.15 27.97 -81.08
C HIS A 555 15.13 29.11 -80.76
N LYS A 556 15.31 29.48 -79.49
CA LYS A 556 16.32 30.47 -79.06
C LYS A 556 17.74 29.96 -79.28
N LYS A 557 18.05 28.71 -78.91
CA LYS A 557 19.36 28.07 -79.18
C LYS A 557 19.68 27.99 -80.67
N ALA A 558 18.72 27.61 -81.50
CA ALA A 558 18.89 27.56 -82.96
C ALA A 558 19.27 28.94 -83.53
N ARG A 559 18.56 30.00 -83.14
CA ARG A 559 18.88 31.38 -83.56
C ARG A 559 20.25 31.87 -83.07
N ILE A 560 20.68 31.50 -81.87
CA ILE A 560 22.01 31.85 -81.36
C ILE A 560 23.09 31.08 -82.14
N ALA A 561 22.86 29.81 -82.49
CA ALA A 561 23.78 29.05 -83.33
C ALA A 561 23.88 29.63 -84.75
N GLU A 562 22.76 30.03 -85.36
CA GLU A 562 22.72 30.75 -86.64
C GLU A 562 23.47 32.08 -86.56
N ALA A 563 23.28 32.86 -85.48
CA ALA A 563 23.99 34.12 -85.27
C ALA A 563 25.50 33.92 -85.05
N LYS A 564 25.92 32.90 -84.28
CA LYS A 564 27.34 32.55 -84.10
C LYS A 564 27.96 32.13 -85.44
N ALA A 565 27.28 31.30 -86.23
CA ALA A 565 27.75 30.90 -87.55
C ALA A 565 27.87 32.08 -88.54
N LEU A 566 26.95 33.05 -88.49
CA LEU A 566 27.05 34.28 -89.28
C LEU A 566 28.23 35.15 -88.83
N VAL A 567 28.44 35.31 -87.51
CA VAL A 567 29.60 36.04 -86.98
C VAL A 567 30.91 35.35 -87.35
N GLU A 568 31.02 34.02 -87.23
CA GLU A 568 32.19 33.27 -87.72
C GLU A 568 32.42 33.49 -89.23
N GLN A 569 31.36 33.53 -90.04
CA GLN A 569 31.46 33.82 -91.48
C GLN A 569 31.94 35.25 -91.77
N GLU A 570 31.48 36.24 -91.00
CA GLU A 570 31.96 37.62 -91.06
C GLU A 570 33.40 37.74 -90.56
N GLN A 571 33.79 36.98 -89.54
CA GLN A 571 35.13 36.95 -88.97
C GLN A 571 36.12 36.32 -89.96
N GLU A 572 35.77 35.20 -90.61
CA GLU A 572 36.55 34.64 -91.72
C GLU A 572 36.65 35.61 -92.91
N ALA A 573 35.59 36.38 -93.20
CA ALA A 573 35.63 37.39 -94.26
C ALA A 573 36.52 38.58 -93.88
N LEU A 574 36.53 38.99 -92.60
CA LEU A 574 37.44 39.99 -92.03
C LEU A 574 38.88 39.51 -92.04
N GLU A 575 39.16 38.26 -91.65
CA GLU A 575 40.49 37.65 -91.72
C GLU A 575 40.97 37.52 -93.17
N ARG A 576 40.09 37.18 -94.12
CA ARG A 576 40.41 37.25 -95.55
C ARG A 576 40.68 38.70 -96.00
N GLY A 577 39.96 39.68 -95.48
CA GLY A 577 40.19 41.11 -95.72
C GLY A 577 41.53 41.62 -95.16
N VAL A 578 41.88 41.22 -93.94
CA VAL A 578 43.16 41.56 -93.28
C VAL A 578 44.34 40.85 -93.96
N ASN A 579 44.19 39.59 -94.34
CA ASN A 579 45.20 38.88 -95.13
C ASN A 579 45.35 39.45 -96.55
N ALA A 580 44.27 39.94 -97.17
CA ALA A 580 44.36 40.68 -98.43
C ALA A 580 45.05 42.05 -98.26
N ALA A 581 44.79 42.76 -97.16
CA ALA A 581 45.48 44.01 -96.81
C ALA A 581 46.98 43.79 -96.53
N ALA A 582 47.35 42.66 -95.91
CA ALA A 582 48.75 42.29 -95.68
C ALA A 582 49.54 41.95 -96.96
N ILE A 583 48.85 41.66 -98.07
CA ILE A 583 49.46 41.38 -99.38
C ILE A 583 49.59 42.65 -100.25
N ALA A 584 48.98 43.78 -99.83
CA ALA A 584 48.90 45.03 -100.61
C ALA A 584 49.66 46.21 -99.99
N ALA A 585 50.89 46.01 -99.50
CA ALA A 585 51.77 47.11 -99.05
C ALA A 585 53.27 46.83 -99.30
N PRO A 586 53.95 47.55 -100.23
CA PRO A 586 55.40 47.54 -100.35
C PRO A 586 56.09 48.48 -99.34
N VAL A 587 57.34 48.17 -99.01
CA VAL A 587 58.17 48.76 -97.93
C VAL A 587 58.89 50.06 -98.35
N THR A 588 58.97 51.05 -97.44
CA THR A 588 60.18 51.84 -97.03
C THR A 588 59.76 52.97 -96.05
N ALA A 589 60.19 52.98 -94.77
CA ALA A 589 61.47 53.48 -94.21
C ALA A 589 61.53 55.04 -94.10
N SER A 590 61.96 55.71 -93.01
CA SER A 590 62.91 55.35 -91.92
C SER A 590 62.84 56.29 -90.69
N GLN A 591 63.26 55.78 -89.50
CA GLN A 591 64.01 56.47 -88.40
C GLN A 591 63.35 57.66 -87.64
N SER A 592 63.52 57.92 -86.33
CA SER A 592 64.30 57.36 -85.18
C SER A 592 63.65 57.90 -83.86
N ALA A 593 64.03 57.62 -82.58
CA ALA A 593 64.78 56.57 -81.84
C ALA A 593 64.60 56.81 -80.30
N ALA A 594 65.10 55.88 -79.46
CA ALA A 594 65.31 55.97 -77.99
C ALA A 594 64.05 55.95 -77.07
N ASP A 595 64.02 55.28 -75.91
CA ASP A 595 65.00 54.37 -75.28
C ASP A 595 64.37 53.43 -74.21
N GLY A 596 65.07 52.34 -73.85
CA GLY A 596 64.84 51.50 -72.64
C GLY A 596 63.64 50.53 -72.63
N ALA A 597 63.66 49.20 -72.41
CA ALA A 597 64.61 48.15 -71.93
C ALA A 597 64.10 47.43 -70.65
N GLY A 598 64.19 46.09 -70.61
CA GLY A 598 63.76 45.19 -69.52
C GLY A 598 62.55 44.31 -69.91
N GLU A 599 62.72 43.17 -70.57
CA GLU A 599 62.99 41.83 -70.00
C GLU A 599 61.88 41.31 -69.04
N VAL A 600 61.03 40.31 -69.35
CA VAL A 600 61.28 38.84 -69.63
C VAL A 600 61.53 38.06 -68.32
N PRO A 601 60.95 36.85 -68.05
CA PRO A 601 59.78 36.19 -68.68
C PRO A 601 58.92 35.23 -67.79
N ALA A 602 57.97 34.52 -68.44
CA ALA A 602 57.69 33.07 -68.35
C ALA A 602 57.07 32.35 -67.12
N GLN A 603 56.49 31.18 -67.48
CA GLN A 603 56.24 29.94 -66.72
C GLN A 603 54.99 29.90 -65.81
N ILE A 604 53.98 29.07 -66.11
CA ILE A 604 53.83 27.58 -66.08
C ILE A 604 53.04 27.17 -64.81
N GLU A 605 52.06 26.30 -65.02
CA GLU A 605 51.26 25.51 -64.06
C GLU A 605 52.09 24.85 -62.92
N PRO A 606 51.49 24.57 -61.74
CA PRO A 606 50.34 23.66 -61.59
C PRO A 606 49.10 24.24 -60.90
#